data_AF-A0A5B9WMP5-F1
#
_entry.id   AF-A0A5B9WMP5-F1
#
_cell.length_a   1.000
_cell.length_b   1.000
_cell.length_c   1.000
_cell.angle_alpha   90.00
_cell.angle_beta   90.00
_cell.angle_gamma   90.00
#
_symmetry.space_group_name_H-M   'P 1'
#
loop_
_entity.id
_entity.type
_entity.pdbx_description
1 polymer ?
#
loop_
_entity_poly.entity_id
_entity_poly.type
_entity_poly.pdbx_seq_one_letter_code
_entity_poly.pdbx_strand_id
1 'polypeptide(L)'
;MKRSRKAMIIILVIISIPFLLLLVNYLFSRYYDKTYAVIDEGAVSEHYSIGKINVPGRKFEYHFSSSNPAGGEHDGYLYYDTLHKRAILQTEEYRPSSGDSVSRSVLTHYLRIDADGNVSGQEEEGDSPFANAVVLKNELIPFQKWSDATQKVHLQHFGKRKFNFECLNPFSGMGNPTGGSPCYFWDGYGYYNIVFNNETLKVKIPCESGSIFFPADHAYRTGLYYYERPEDDIAFLVYAKNHAQHQLFMIKRKK
;
A
#
# COMPACT_ATOMS: atom_id res chain seq x y z
N MET A 1 0.51 55.63 10.24
CA MET A 1 1.60 54.70 9.89
C MET A 1 1.86 53.54 10.87
N LYS A 2 1.63 53.67 12.19
CA LYS A 2 1.96 52.57 13.15
C LYS A 2 0.99 51.36 13.10
N ARG A 3 -0.30 51.56 12.78
CA ARG A 3 -1.30 50.47 12.75
C ARG A 3 -1.19 49.60 11.48
N SER A 4 -0.96 50.19 10.31
CA SER A 4 -0.79 49.44 9.05
C SER A 4 0.46 48.56 9.02
N ARG A 5 1.59 49.04 9.59
CA ARG A 5 2.82 48.23 9.72
C ARG A 5 2.62 47.00 10.60
N LYS A 6 1.90 47.14 11.73
CA LYS A 6 1.59 46.00 12.61
C LYS A 6 0.72 44.97 11.91
N ALA A 7 -0.30 45.41 11.17
CA ALA A 7 -1.15 44.51 10.39
C ALA A 7 -0.37 43.77 9.30
N MET A 8 0.52 44.45 8.58
CA MET A 8 1.36 43.83 7.55
C MET A 8 2.29 42.75 8.12
N ILE A 9 2.90 42.99 9.28
CA ILE A 9 3.74 41.99 9.97
C ILE A 9 2.92 40.76 10.35
N ILE A 10 1.72 40.95 10.91
CA ILE A 10 0.83 39.84 11.27
C ILE A 10 0.46 38.99 10.04
N ILE A 11 0.12 39.64 8.93
CA ILE A 11 -0.19 38.96 7.66
C ILE A 11 1.02 38.15 7.16
N LEU A 12 2.22 38.73 7.20
CA LEU A 12 3.45 38.03 6.81
C LEU A 12 3.73 36.80 7.67
N VAL A 13 3.50 36.90 8.99
CA VAL A 13 3.65 35.76 9.91
C VAL A 13 2.63 34.67 9.60
N ILE A 14 1.37 35.02 9.34
CA ILE A 14 0.34 34.02 9.01
C ILE A 14 0.68 33.31 7.69
N ILE A 15 1.13 34.06 6.69
CA ILE A 15 1.52 33.51 5.38
C ILE A 15 2.76 32.63 5.49
N SER A 16 3.70 32.91 6.41
CA SER A 16 4.93 32.13 6.55
C SER A 16 4.74 30.77 7.24
N ILE A 17 3.68 30.59 8.05
CA ILE A 17 3.42 29.34 8.79
C ILE A 17 3.33 28.12 7.86
N PRO A 18 2.52 28.11 6.78
CA PRO A 18 2.50 26.99 5.83
C PRO A 18 3.87 26.62 5.26
N PHE A 19 4.68 27.61 4.90
CA PHE A 19 6.02 27.37 4.35
C PHE A 19 6.96 26.77 5.41
N LEU A 20 6.88 27.25 6.65
CA LEU A 20 7.64 26.68 7.75
C LEU A 20 7.25 25.22 8.02
N LEU A 21 5.95 24.91 8.01
CA LEU A 21 5.46 23.54 8.18
C LEU A 21 5.94 22.60 7.05
N LEU A 22 5.92 23.08 5.80
CA LEU A 22 6.44 22.32 4.66
C LEU A 22 7.96 22.16 4.72
N LEU A 23 8.70 23.18 5.16
CA LEU A 23 10.14 23.10 5.36
C LEU A 23 10.49 22.07 6.43
N VAL A 24 9.80 22.09 7.58
CA VAL A 24 9.98 21.08 8.64
C VAL A 24 9.68 19.68 8.10
N ASN A 25 8.57 19.49 7.39
CA ASN A 25 8.23 18.21 6.78
C ASN A 25 9.32 17.73 5.79
N TYR A 26 9.86 18.63 4.98
CA TYR A 26 10.95 18.34 4.05
C TYR A 26 12.23 17.92 4.78
N LEU A 27 12.62 18.62 5.85
CA LEU A 27 13.80 18.28 6.65
C LEU A 27 13.66 16.91 7.33
N PHE A 28 12.49 16.59 7.90
CA PHE A 28 12.22 15.26 8.43
C PHE A 28 12.27 14.19 7.33
N SER A 29 11.65 14.44 6.18
CA SER A 29 11.68 13.49 5.05
C SER A 29 13.12 13.18 4.61
N ARG A 30 13.98 14.21 4.54
CA ARG A 30 15.42 14.04 4.24
C ARG A 30 16.17 13.25 5.31
N TYR A 31 15.80 13.39 6.58
CA TYR A 31 16.36 12.57 7.65
C TYR A 31 15.95 11.10 7.48
N TYR A 32 14.66 10.85 7.26
CA TYR A 32 14.13 9.50 7.09
C TYR A 32 14.62 8.82 5.79
N ASP A 33 14.82 9.57 4.71
CA ASP A 33 15.41 9.06 3.46
C ASP A 33 16.79 8.42 3.66
N LYS A 34 17.52 8.79 4.71
CA LYS A 34 18.84 8.19 5.03
C LYS A 34 18.73 6.86 5.78
N THR A 35 17.59 6.58 6.39
CA THR A 35 17.43 5.45 7.33
C THR A 35 16.39 4.43 6.87
N TYR A 36 15.61 4.74 5.83
CA TYR A 36 14.57 3.89 5.26
C TYR A 36 14.91 3.60 3.82
N ALA A 37 14.94 2.31 3.47
CA ALA A 37 15.17 1.89 2.10
C ALA A 37 13.89 2.07 1.28
N VAL A 38 14.03 2.40 -0.01
CA VAL A 38 12.90 2.32 -0.93
C VAL A 38 12.48 0.86 -1.02
N ILE A 39 11.19 0.56 -0.90
CA ILE A 39 10.74 -0.83 -0.82
C ILE A 39 11.15 -1.68 -2.03
N ASP A 40 11.20 -1.09 -3.22
CA ASP A 40 11.65 -1.75 -4.46
C ASP A 40 13.15 -2.07 -4.46
N GLU A 41 13.96 -1.34 -3.70
CA GLU A 41 15.41 -1.60 -3.52
C GLU A 41 15.65 -2.71 -2.48
N GLY A 42 14.61 -3.05 -1.71
CA GLY A 42 14.67 -3.97 -0.58
C GLY A 42 15.14 -3.29 0.70
N ALA A 43 14.60 -3.74 1.83
CA ALA A 43 15.08 -3.38 3.17
C ALA A 43 15.60 -4.62 3.89
N VAL A 44 16.53 -4.42 4.81
CA VAL A 44 17.14 -5.50 5.59
C VAL A 44 17.14 -5.13 7.07
N SER A 45 16.96 -6.13 7.90
CA SER A 45 17.18 -6.06 9.35
C SER A 45 18.40 -6.92 9.71
N GLU A 46 18.47 -7.55 10.86
CA GLU A 46 19.56 -8.47 11.20
C GLU A 46 19.37 -9.80 10.44
N HIS A 47 18.24 -10.47 10.67
CA HIS A 47 17.96 -11.80 10.13
C HIS A 47 16.96 -11.82 8.97
N TYR A 48 16.27 -10.70 8.69
CA TYR A 48 15.23 -10.65 7.67
C TYR A 48 15.54 -9.67 6.55
N SER A 49 14.96 -9.92 5.38
CA SER A 49 14.95 -9.01 4.25
C SER A 49 13.56 -8.95 3.63
N ILE A 50 13.23 -7.77 3.08
CA ILE A 50 12.07 -7.58 2.22
C ILE A 50 12.54 -7.45 0.77
N GLY A 51 11.90 -8.20 -0.12
CA GLY A 51 12.18 -8.16 -1.55
C GLY A 51 10.91 -8.16 -2.37
N LYS A 52 10.96 -7.51 -3.54
CA LYS A 52 9.87 -7.50 -4.51
C LYS A 52 9.73 -8.87 -5.16
N ILE A 53 8.50 -9.36 -5.28
CA ILE A 53 8.17 -10.52 -6.08
C ILE A 53 7.68 -10.05 -7.46
N ASN A 54 8.27 -10.62 -8.51
CA ASN A 54 7.84 -10.36 -9.87
C ASN A 54 6.59 -11.20 -10.17
N VAL A 55 5.44 -10.53 -10.24
CA VAL A 55 4.13 -11.15 -10.43
C VAL A 55 3.61 -10.77 -11.82
N PRO A 56 3.28 -11.73 -12.71
CA PRO A 56 2.61 -11.44 -13.96
C PRO A 56 1.16 -10.97 -13.74
N GLY A 57 0.64 -10.21 -14.70
CA GLY A 57 -0.68 -9.57 -14.61
C GLY A 57 -0.61 -8.11 -14.15
N ARG A 58 -1.75 -7.41 -14.22
CA ARG A 58 -1.83 -5.96 -13.93
C ARG A 58 -2.61 -5.64 -12.67
N LYS A 59 -3.57 -6.48 -12.30
CA LYS A 59 -4.47 -6.32 -11.16
C LYS A 59 -4.45 -7.59 -10.32
N PHE A 60 -4.43 -7.44 -9.00
CA PHE A 60 -4.62 -8.56 -8.07
C PHE A 60 -6.08 -8.60 -7.68
N GLU A 61 -6.64 -9.80 -7.63
CA GLU A 61 -8.05 -9.97 -7.27
C GLU A 61 -8.21 -9.99 -5.75
N TYR A 62 -9.18 -9.22 -5.27
CA TYR A 62 -9.49 -9.15 -3.84
C TYR A 62 -10.65 -10.09 -3.54
N HIS A 63 -10.48 -10.94 -2.55
CA HIS A 63 -11.42 -12.00 -2.24
C HIS A 63 -12.07 -11.78 -0.89
N PHE A 64 -13.37 -12.06 -0.82
CA PHE A 64 -14.16 -12.05 0.41
C PHE A 64 -14.54 -13.49 0.74
N SER A 65 -14.05 -14.03 1.87
CA SER A 65 -14.53 -15.31 2.36
C SER A 65 -15.82 -15.12 3.17
N SER A 66 -16.96 -15.34 2.52
CA SER A 66 -18.27 -15.34 3.18
C SER A 66 -18.64 -16.70 3.81
N SER A 67 -17.80 -17.72 3.64
CA SER A 67 -18.14 -19.13 3.88
C SER A 67 -17.09 -19.87 4.69
N ASN A 68 -16.57 -19.25 5.75
CA ASN A 68 -15.68 -19.96 6.67
C ASN A 68 -16.50 -20.60 7.81
N PRO A 69 -16.58 -21.94 7.92
CA PRO A 69 -17.31 -22.61 9.01
C PRO A 69 -16.69 -22.37 10.40
N ALA A 70 -15.49 -21.77 10.45
CA ALA A 70 -14.78 -21.37 11.66
C ALA A 70 -15.08 -19.93 12.15
N GLY A 71 -16.05 -19.22 11.54
CA GLY A 71 -16.59 -17.97 12.09
C GLY A 71 -15.70 -16.72 11.95
N GLY A 72 -14.67 -16.74 11.10
CA GLY A 72 -13.87 -15.56 10.76
C GLY A 72 -14.14 -15.10 9.33
N GLU A 73 -14.58 -13.86 9.15
CA GLU A 73 -14.51 -13.15 7.87
C GLU A 73 -13.02 -12.96 7.55
N HIS A 74 -12.55 -13.61 6.48
CA HIS A 74 -11.20 -13.40 5.96
C HIS A 74 -11.33 -12.80 4.56
N ASP A 75 -10.83 -11.58 4.42
CA ASP A 75 -10.75 -10.90 3.14
C ASP A 75 -9.29 -10.52 2.84
N GLY A 76 -8.93 -10.54 1.56
CA GLY A 76 -7.54 -10.35 1.18
C GLY A 76 -7.22 -10.69 -0.26
N TYR A 77 -5.95 -10.44 -0.63
CA TYR A 77 -5.41 -10.75 -1.97
C TYR A 77 -4.73 -12.11 -2.05
N LEU A 78 -4.38 -12.71 -0.91
CA LEU A 78 -3.56 -13.91 -0.86
C LEU A 78 -4.31 -15.07 -0.21
N TYR A 79 -4.09 -16.25 -0.75
CA TYR A 79 -4.45 -17.50 -0.11
C TYR A 79 -3.18 -18.23 0.35
N TYR A 80 -3.36 -19.18 1.24
CA TYR A 80 -2.34 -20.11 1.69
C TYR A 80 -2.80 -21.54 1.43
N ASP A 81 -2.06 -22.24 0.57
CA ASP A 81 -2.21 -23.67 0.34
C ASP A 81 -1.66 -24.43 1.54
N THR A 82 -2.57 -24.99 2.35
CA THR A 82 -2.19 -25.68 3.58
C THR A 82 -1.52 -27.02 3.34
N LEU A 83 -1.66 -27.61 2.15
CA LEU A 83 -1.05 -28.88 1.77
C LEU A 83 0.39 -28.67 1.28
N HIS A 84 0.59 -27.76 0.33
CA HIS A 84 1.90 -27.51 -0.28
C HIS A 84 2.71 -26.41 0.41
N LYS A 85 2.12 -25.71 1.39
CA LYS A 85 2.73 -24.63 2.18
C LYS A 85 3.20 -23.45 1.31
N ARG A 86 2.35 -23.04 0.36
CA ARG A 86 2.64 -21.96 -0.62
C ARG A 86 1.58 -20.87 -0.54
N ALA A 87 1.97 -19.63 -0.84
CA ALA A 87 0.96 -18.59 -1.04
C ALA A 87 0.40 -18.69 -2.46
N ILE A 88 -0.90 -18.44 -2.64
CA ILE A 88 -1.55 -18.34 -3.94
C ILE A 88 -2.03 -16.90 -4.12
N LEU A 89 -1.71 -16.30 -5.26
CA LEU A 89 -2.16 -14.99 -5.67
C LEU A 89 -2.93 -15.12 -7.00
N GLN A 90 -4.14 -14.57 -7.03
CA GLN A 90 -4.90 -14.45 -8.27
C GLN A 90 -4.63 -13.08 -8.92
N THR A 91 -4.30 -13.09 -10.21
CA THR A 91 -4.12 -11.85 -10.99
C THR A 91 -4.93 -11.86 -12.28
N GLU A 92 -5.26 -10.68 -12.77
CA GLU A 92 -6.00 -10.47 -14.01
C GLU A 92 -5.16 -9.69 -15.04
N GLU A 93 -5.25 -10.12 -16.30
CA GLU A 93 -4.74 -9.41 -17.45
C GLU A 93 -5.85 -9.22 -18.50
N TYR A 94 -6.08 -7.98 -18.92
CA TYR A 94 -7.01 -7.66 -20.00
C TYR A 94 -6.29 -7.75 -21.34
N ARG A 95 -6.74 -8.67 -22.22
CA ARG A 95 -6.21 -8.82 -23.58
C ARG A 95 -7.23 -8.35 -24.61
N PRO A 96 -6.79 -7.78 -25.76
CA PRO A 96 -7.68 -7.52 -26.87
C PRO A 96 -8.28 -8.86 -27.34
N SER A 97 -9.60 -8.94 -27.48
CA SER A 97 -10.22 -10.15 -28.05
C SER A 97 -9.87 -10.22 -29.53
N SER A 98 -9.47 -11.40 -30.01
CA SER A 98 -9.16 -11.66 -31.41
C SER A 98 -10.44 -11.54 -32.25
N GLY A 99 -10.66 -10.37 -32.84
CA GLY A 99 -11.73 -10.13 -33.81
C GLY A 99 -12.59 -8.89 -33.55
N ASP A 100 -12.51 -8.28 -32.36
CA ASP A 100 -13.34 -7.11 -32.04
C ASP A 100 -12.59 -6.13 -31.14
N SER A 101 -12.40 -4.88 -31.60
CA SER A 101 -11.61 -3.86 -30.90
C SER A 101 -12.28 -3.32 -29.63
N VAL A 102 -13.54 -3.73 -29.39
CA VAL A 102 -14.37 -3.26 -28.27
C VAL A 102 -14.42 -4.28 -27.12
N SER A 103 -14.26 -5.58 -27.39
CA SER A 103 -14.33 -6.63 -26.37
C SER A 103 -12.93 -6.99 -25.84
N ARG A 104 -12.77 -6.96 -24.52
CA ARG A 104 -11.54 -7.41 -23.84
C ARG A 104 -11.82 -8.75 -23.16
N SER A 105 -11.03 -9.77 -23.47
CA SER A 105 -11.02 -10.99 -22.68
C SER A 105 -10.20 -10.77 -21.40
N VAL A 106 -10.66 -11.32 -20.29
CA VAL A 106 -9.93 -11.33 -19.01
C VAL A 106 -9.24 -12.67 -18.90
N LEU A 107 -7.91 -12.65 -18.87
CA LEU A 107 -7.11 -13.82 -18.53
C LEU A 107 -6.84 -13.80 -17.03
N THR A 108 -7.20 -14.88 -16.35
CA THR A 108 -6.94 -15.06 -14.92
C THR A 108 -5.70 -15.94 -14.74
N HIS A 109 -4.77 -15.49 -13.91
CA HIS A 109 -3.59 -16.25 -13.53
C HIS A 109 -3.67 -16.64 -12.06
N TYR A 110 -3.33 -17.89 -11.76
CA TYR A 110 -3.16 -18.36 -10.39
C TYR A 110 -1.68 -18.65 -10.13
N LEU A 111 -1.09 -17.84 -9.26
CA LEU A 111 0.35 -17.79 -9.04
C LEU A 111 0.66 -18.38 -7.68
N ARG A 112 1.45 -19.45 -7.66
CA ARG A 112 1.94 -20.13 -6.47
C ARG A 112 3.34 -19.60 -6.13
N ILE A 113 3.48 -19.07 -4.93
CA ILE A 113 4.70 -18.46 -4.41
C ILE A 113 5.27 -19.36 -3.32
N ASP A 114 6.52 -19.81 -3.50
CA ASP A 114 7.20 -20.68 -2.54
C ASP A 114 7.87 -19.90 -1.40
N ALA A 115 8.57 -20.61 -0.51
CA ALA A 115 9.29 -20.03 0.63
C ALA A 115 10.52 -19.19 0.23
N ASP A 116 10.99 -19.34 -1.01
CA ASP A 116 12.08 -18.55 -1.57
C ASP A 116 11.57 -17.33 -2.36
N GLY A 117 10.26 -17.18 -2.53
CA GLY A 117 9.64 -16.12 -3.33
C GLY A 117 9.68 -16.40 -4.83
N ASN A 118 9.99 -17.63 -5.25
CA ASN A 118 9.86 -18.02 -6.64
C ASN A 118 8.38 -18.18 -6.97
N VAL A 119 8.01 -17.67 -8.15
CA VAL A 119 6.64 -17.72 -8.65
C VAL A 119 6.54 -18.81 -9.70
N SER A 120 5.58 -19.72 -9.50
CA SER A 120 5.14 -20.69 -10.50
C SER A 120 3.67 -20.45 -10.79
N GLY A 121 3.28 -20.40 -12.05
CA GLY A 121 1.92 -20.08 -12.46
C GLY A 121 1.38 -21.10 -13.44
N GLN A 122 0.06 -21.27 -13.41
CA GLN A 122 -0.69 -22.01 -14.43
C GLN A 122 -1.77 -21.08 -14.98
N GLU A 123 -1.88 -21.03 -16.31
CA GLU A 123 -3.04 -20.46 -16.99
C GLU A 123 -4.09 -21.56 -17.07
N GLU A 124 -5.25 -21.40 -16.46
CA GLU A 124 -6.31 -22.43 -16.50
C GLU A 124 -7.68 -21.82 -16.80
N GLU A 125 -8.39 -22.47 -17.73
CA GLU A 125 -9.85 -22.58 -17.74
C GLU A 125 -10.18 -23.96 -17.13
N GLY A 126 -10.36 -24.06 -15.80
CA GLY A 126 -10.51 -25.36 -15.13
C GLY A 126 -10.56 -25.30 -13.59
N ASP A 127 -10.57 -26.48 -12.94
CA ASP A 127 -10.81 -26.68 -11.50
C ASP A 127 -10.14 -25.65 -10.57
N SER A 128 -10.89 -25.18 -9.58
CA SER A 128 -10.44 -24.16 -8.63
C SER A 128 -9.14 -24.57 -7.90
N PRO A 129 -8.05 -23.78 -7.98
CA PRO A 129 -6.78 -24.10 -7.31
C PRO A 129 -6.85 -23.96 -5.79
N PHE A 130 -8.02 -23.66 -5.24
CA PHE A 130 -8.25 -23.34 -3.83
C PHE A 130 -8.79 -24.52 -3.01
N ALA A 131 -8.81 -25.75 -3.54
CA ALA A 131 -9.37 -26.91 -2.85
C ALA A 131 -8.80 -27.14 -1.43
N ASN A 132 -7.53 -26.80 -1.22
CA ASN A 132 -6.85 -26.86 0.09
C ASN A 132 -6.29 -25.49 0.52
N ALA A 133 -6.88 -24.40 0.05
CA ALA A 133 -6.37 -23.06 0.29
C ALA A 133 -7.28 -22.26 1.22
N VAL A 134 -6.68 -21.51 2.14
CA VAL A 134 -7.39 -20.58 3.03
C VAL A 134 -6.98 -19.15 2.69
N VAL A 135 -7.92 -18.20 2.73
CA VAL A 135 -7.57 -16.78 2.56
C VAL A 135 -6.69 -16.35 3.73
N LEU A 136 -5.53 -15.76 3.42
CA LEU A 136 -4.67 -15.17 4.46
C LEU A 136 -5.35 -13.93 5.01
N LYS A 137 -5.45 -13.87 6.34
CA LYS A 137 -6.00 -12.72 7.04
C LYS A 137 -5.07 -11.52 6.88
N ASN A 138 -5.64 -10.38 6.47
CA ASN A 138 -4.93 -9.10 6.57
C ASN A 138 -4.76 -8.72 8.05
N GLU A 139 -3.52 -8.57 8.47
CA GLU A 139 -3.14 -8.22 9.84
C GLU A 139 -3.30 -6.71 10.13
N LEU A 140 -3.52 -5.89 9.09
CA LEU A 140 -3.87 -4.48 9.26
C LEU A 140 -5.36 -4.35 9.59
N ILE A 141 -5.67 -3.59 10.64
CA ILE A 141 -7.05 -3.38 11.07
C ILE A 141 -7.75 -2.34 10.18
N PRO A 142 -9.08 -2.46 9.98
CA PRO A 142 -9.87 -1.36 9.44
C PRO A 142 -9.63 -0.08 10.25
N PHE A 143 -9.45 1.05 9.56
CA PHE A 143 -9.09 2.33 10.20
C PHE A 143 -7.80 2.28 11.04
N GLN A 144 -6.76 1.61 10.50
CA GLN A 144 -5.41 1.54 11.06
C GLN A 144 -4.97 2.88 11.67
N LYS A 145 -4.57 2.83 12.95
CA LYS A 145 -3.86 3.93 13.61
C LYS A 145 -2.41 3.90 13.16
N TRP A 146 -2.12 4.60 12.07
CA TRP A 146 -0.83 4.48 11.41
C TRP A 146 0.34 4.90 12.32
N SER A 147 0.16 5.81 13.27
CA SER A 147 1.21 6.25 14.20
C SER A 147 1.44 5.35 15.42
N ASP A 148 0.60 4.33 15.62
CA ASP A 148 0.69 3.44 16.78
C ASP A 148 1.84 2.44 16.64
N ALA A 149 2.91 2.67 17.40
CA ALA A 149 4.12 1.84 17.38
C ALA A 149 3.92 0.41 17.90
N THR A 150 2.78 0.10 18.53
CA THR A 150 2.46 -1.27 18.97
C THR A 150 1.95 -2.15 17.82
N GLN A 151 1.60 -1.55 16.69
CA GLN A 151 1.11 -2.25 15.50
C GLN A 151 2.27 -2.86 14.70
N LYS A 152 2.01 -4.00 14.05
CA LYS A 152 3.00 -4.68 13.20
C LYS A 152 3.51 -3.80 12.07
N VAL A 153 2.63 -2.99 11.48
CA VAL A 153 3.01 -1.97 10.49
C VAL A 153 2.55 -0.62 10.99
N HIS A 154 3.49 0.30 11.15
CA HIS A 154 3.19 1.67 11.55
C HIS A 154 4.03 2.68 10.78
N LEU A 155 3.41 3.81 10.48
CA LEU A 155 3.94 4.97 9.80
C LEU A 155 4.64 5.88 10.81
N GLN A 156 5.94 6.06 10.62
CA GLN A 156 6.77 6.97 11.42
C GLN A 156 6.66 8.41 10.92
N HIS A 157 6.57 8.59 9.62
CA HIS A 157 6.46 9.91 9.00
C HIS A 157 5.81 9.83 7.62
N PHE A 158 5.14 10.90 7.21
CA PHE A 158 4.68 11.09 5.84
C PHE A 158 5.38 12.30 5.22
N GLY A 159 6.24 12.02 4.25
CA GLY A 159 6.96 13.04 3.49
C GLY A 159 6.11 13.58 2.35
N LYS A 160 5.61 14.80 2.49
CA LYS A 160 4.80 15.49 1.50
C LYS A 160 5.66 15.92 0.32
N ARG A 161 5.29 15.53 -0.91
CA ARG A 161 6.02 15.89 -2.13
C ARG A 161 5.23 16.81 -3.06
N LYS A 162 4.05 16.37 -3.48
CA LYS A 162 3.22 17.07 -4.46
C LYS A 162 1.81 17.22 -3.91
N PHE A 163 1.29 18.45 -3.88
CA PHE A 163 -0.12 18.68 -3.58
C PHE A 163 -0.91 18.65 -4.87
N ASN A 164 -1.88 17.75 -4.97
CA ASN A 164 -2.83 17.70 -6.06
C ASN A 164 -4.06 18.49 -5.67
N PHE A 165 -4.43 19.44 -6.54
CA PHE A 165 -5.55 20.36 -6.38
C PHE A 165 -6.40 20.39 -7.65
N GLU A 166 -6.36 19.32 -8.46
CA GLU A 166 -6.99 19.26 -9.78
C GLU A 166 -8.48 19.58 -9.73
N CYS A 167 -9.17 19.24 -8.65
CA CYS A 167 -10.59 19.60 -8.46
C CYS A 167 -10.87 21.07 -8.13
N LEU A 168 -9.85 21.85 -7.74
CA LEU A 168 -9.98 23.29 -7.50
C LEU A 168 -9.78 24.10 -8.79
N ASN A 169 -9.51 23.44 -9.92
CA ASN A 169 -9.42 24.09 -11.21
C ASN A 169 -10.85 24.36 -11.75
N PRO A 170 -11.27 25.63 -11.89
CA PRO A 170 -12.60 25.95 -12.39
C PRO A 170 -12.80 25.57 -13.87
N PHE A 171 -11.73 25.22 -14.59
CA PHE A 171 -11.75 24.81 -16.00
C PHE A 171 -11.68 23.29 -16.22
N SER A 172 -11.39 22.50 -15.18
CA SER A 172 -11.62 21.05 -15.25
C SER A 172 -13.10 20.81 -15.01
N GLY A 173 -13.80 20.24 -15.99
CA GLY A 173 -15.24 19.97 -15.88
C GLY A 173 -15.60 19.29 -14.57
N MET A 174 -16.79 19.60 -14.02
CA MET A 174 -17.29 19.01 -12.77
C MET A 174 -17.18 17.48 -12.82
N GLY A 175 -16.23 16.95 -12.05
CA GLY A 175 -15.97 15.52 -11.94
C GLY A 175 -17.12 14.78 -11.27
N ASN A 176 -17.24 13.50 -11.63
CA ASN A 176 -18.25 12.50 -11.30
C ASN A 176 -18.95 12.65 -9.92
N PRO A 177 -20.30 12.74 -9.84
CA PRO A 177 -21.07 12.90 -8.60
C PRO A 177 -21.16 11.66 -7.68
N THR A 178 -20.49 10.56 -7.98
CA THR A 178 -20.72 9.27 -7.29
C THR A 178 -19.96 9.05 -5.97
N GLY A 179 -19.34 10.07 -5.36
CA GLY A 179 -18.65 9.97 -4.06
C GLY A 179 -17.40 9.07 -4.09
N GLY A 180 -16.47 9.06 -3.13
CA GLY A 180 -16.23 9.91 -1.97
C GLY A 180 -14.72 9.85 -1.69
N SER A 181 -13.99 10.86 -2.15
CA SER A 181 -12.56 11.02 -1.89
C SER A 181 -12.25 12.50 -1.86
N PRO A 182 -11.42 13.00 -0.92
CA PRO A 182 -11.01 14.38 -0.97
C PRO A 182 -10.30 14.57 -2.30
N CYS A 183 -10.84 15.50 -3.07
CA CYS A 183 -10.41 15.75 -4.44
C CYS A 183 -9.06 16.50 -4.47
N TYR A 184 -8.60 16.94 -3.30
CA TYR A 184 -7.25 17.39 -3.03
C TYR A 184 -6.54 16.39 -2.13
N PHE A 185 -5.26 16.16 -2.37
CA PHE A 185 -4.44 15.27 -1.56
C PHE A 185 -2.96 15.56 -1.77
N TRP A 186 -2.15 15.21 -0.78
CA TRP A 186 -0.71 15.13 -0.94
C TRP A 186 -0.31 13.75 -1.45
N ASP A 187 0.46 13.71 -2.53
CA ASP A 187 1.32 12.60 -2.87
C ASP A 187 2.65 12.72 -2.14
N GLY A 188 3.16 11.58 -1.69
CA GLY A 188 4.40 11.52 -0.93
C GLY A 188 4.90 10.11 -0.70
N TYR A 189 5.76 9.98 0.30
CA TYR A 189 6.20 8.68 0.81
C TYR A 189 5.83 8.52 2.27
N GLY A 190 5.29 7.36 2.61
CA GLY A 190 5.20 6.90 3.99
C GLY A 190 6.47 6.15 4.36
N TYR A 191 7.03 6.51 5.52
CA TYR A 191 8.18 5.83 6.12
C TYR A 191 7.64 4.87 7.19
N TYR A 192 7.60 3.58 6.87
CA TYR A 192 6.99 2.56 7.70
C TYR A 192 8.05 1.72 8.41
N ASN A 193 7.78 1.45 9.68
CA ASN A 193 8.40 0.36 10.41
C ASN A 193 7.48 -0.86 10.28
N ILE A 194 8.06 -1.97 9.83
CA ILE A 194 7.41 -3.28 9.84
C ILE A 194 8.10 -4.11 10.91
N VAL A 195 7.39 -4.43 11.98
CA VAL A 195 7.84 -5.30 13.05
C VAL A 195 7.52 -6.74 12.65
N PHE A 196 8.57 -7.54 12.45
CA PHE A 196 8.45 -8.95 12.10
C PHE A 196 9.43 -9.75 12.95
N ASN A 197 8.93 -10.73 13.71
CA ASN A 197 9.74 -11.56 14.61
C ASN A 197 10.70 -10.77 15.50
N ASN A 198 10.20 -9.71 16.15
CA ASN A 198 10.94 -8.77 17.02
C ASN A 198 12.02 -7.93 16.32
N GLU A 199 12.13 -7.97 15.00
CA GLU A 199 12.99 -7.09 14.21
C GLU A 199 12.18 -6.00 13.51
N THR A 200 12.82 -4.86 13.25
CA THR A 200 12.19 -3.75 12.54
C THR A 200 12.81 -3.58 11.17
N LEU A 201 12.00 -3.77 10.13
CA LEU A 201 12.32 -3.43 8.74
C LEU A 201 11.83 -2.01 8.45
N LYS A 202 12.73 -1.13 8.02
CA LYS A 202 12.45 0.28 7.72
C LYS A 202 12.27 0.47 6.23
N VAL A 203 11.02 0.63 5.78
CA VAL A 203 10.66 0.73 4.36
C VAL A 203 9.99 2.05 4.04
N LYS A 204 10.31 2.59 2.86
CA LYS A 204 9.67 3.78 2.31
C LYS A 204 8.81 3.39 1.12
N ILE A 205 7.51 3.68 1.21
CA ILE A 205 6.49 3.28 0.22
C ILE A 205 5.70 4.51 -0.21
N PRO A 206 5.37 4.68 -1.50
CA PRO A 206 4.48 5.77 -1.93
C PRO A 206 3.16 5.75 -1.15
N CYS A 207 2.69 6.93 -0.76
CA CYS A 207 1.50 7.08 0.08
C CYS A 207 0.78 8.39 -0.27
N GLU A 208 -0.52 8.44 -0.01
CA GLU A 208 -1.32 9.66 -0.11
C GLU A 208 -1.88 10.09 1.25
N SER A 209 -2.11 11.39 1.40
CA SER A 209 -2.83 11.95 2.53
C SER A 209 -3.82 13.02 2.08
N GLY A 210 -5.08 12.89 2.50
CA GLY A 210 -6.13 13.88 2.21
C GLY A 210 -6.07 15.13 3.08
N SER A 211 -5.08 15.27 3.95
CA SER A 211 -4.98 16.38 4.91
C SER A 211 -3.96 17.42 4.49
N ILE A 212 -4.34 18.70 4.52
CA ILE A 212 -3.52 19.80 4.01
C ILE A 212 -2.21 19.95 4.82
N PHE A 213 -2.30 19.95 6.16
CA PHE A 213 -1.13 20.14 7.04
C PHE A 213 -0.94 19.00 8.03
N PHE A 214 -1.96 18.71 8.85
CA PHE A 214 -1.92 17.70 9.91
C PHE A 214 -2.96 16.62 9.64
N PRO A 215 -2.55 15.43 9.15
CA PRO A 215 -3.45 14.31 9.00
C PRO A 215 -3.89 13.77 10.35
N ALA A 216 -5.18 13.45 10.45
CA ALA A 216 -5.63 12.49 11.44
C ALA A 216 -4.95 11.14 11.17
N ASP A 217 -4.75 10.35 12.22
CA ASP A 217 -3.92 9.15 12.12
C ASP A 217 -4.44 8.10 11.14
N HIS A 218 -5.74 8.13 10.84
CA HIS A 218 -6.41 7.24 9.87
C HIS A 218 -6.54 7.87 8.46
N ALA A 219 -6.07 9.10 8.24
CA ALA A 219 -6.31 9.87 7.01
C ALA A 219 -5.33 9.55 5.87
N TYR A 220 -4.59 8.44 5.98
CA TYR A 220 -3.63 7.99 4.98
C TYR A 220 -4.25 6.95 4.06
N ARG A 221 -4.01 7.12 2.76
CA ARG A 221 -4.39 6.17 1.72
C ARG A 221 -3.14 5.44 1.29
N THR A 222 -2.90 4.33 1.96
CA THR A 222 -1.65 3.57 1.81
C THR A 222 -1.78 2.47 0.76
N GLY A 223 -2.98 1.92 0.55
CA GLY A 223 -3.16 0.73 -0.29
C GLY A 223 -2.38 -0.49 0.21
N LEU A 224 -1.90 -0.46 1.46
CA LEU A 224 -1.10 -1.52 2.05
C LEU A 224 -1.98 -2.59 2.67
N TYR A 225 -1.55 -3.83 2.50
CA TYR A 225 -2.09 -5.01 3.16
C TYR A 225 -0.90 -5.86 3.62
N TYR A 226 -1.01 -6.43 4.81
CA TYR A 226 0.05 -7.20 5.44
C TYR A 226 -0.47 -8.57 5.84
N TYR A 227 0.23 -9.62 5.42
CA TYR A 227 -0.19 -11.00 5.63
C TYR A 227 0.96 -11.78 6.21
N GLU A 228 0.71 -12.51 7.29
CA GLU A 228 1.68 -13.47 7.83
C GLU A 228 1.28 -14.88 7.46
N ARG A 229 2.28 -15.71 7.18
CA ARG A 229 2.07 -17.13 6.91
C ARG A 229 2.06 -17.89 8.24
N PRO A 230 1.12 -18.82 8.49
CA PRO A 230 0.92 -19.37 9.83
C PRO A 230 2.05 -20.27 10.38
N GLU A 231 2.84 -20.89 9.51
CA GLU A 231 3.73 -22.00 9.89
C GLU A 231 5.22 -21.68 9.74
N ASP A 232 5.57 -20.49 9.26
CA ASP A 232 6.96 -20.12 9.02
C ASP A 232 7.20 -18.61 9.10
N ASP A 233 8.48 -18.25 9.14
CA ASP A 233 8.95 -16.87 9.22
C ASP A 233 8.87 -16.14 7.88
N ILE A 234 7.68 -16.15 7.27
CA ILE A 234 7.38 -15.43 6.02
C ILE A 234 6.16 -14.54 6.19
N ALA A 235 6.29 -13.31 5.70
CA ALA A 235 5.18 -12.39 5.55
C ALA A 235 5.16 -11.78 4.16
N PHE A 236 3.98 -11.31 3.75
CA PHE A 236 3.77 -10.63 2.48
C PHE A 236 3.24 -9.23 2.72
N LEU A 237 3.71 -8.30 1.89
CA LEU A 237 3.16 -6.96 1.80
C LEU A 237 2.59 -6.78 0.40
N VAL A 238 1.28 -6.50 0.31
CA VAL A 238 0.63 -6.13 -0.94
C VAL A 238 0.43 -4.62 -0.94
N TYR A 239 0.90 -3.97 -2.00
CA TYR A 239 0.63 -2.56 -2.27
C TYR A 239 -0.32 -2.45 -3.46
N ALA A 240 -1.59 -2.20 -3.16
CA ALA A 240 -2.71 -2.09 -4.10
C ALA A 240 -3.34 -0.69 -3.98
N LYS A 241 -2.74 0.28 -4.68
CA LYS A 241 -3.24 1.67 -4.75
C LYS A 241 -4.09 1.85 -6.00
N ASN A 242 -5.18 2.62 -5.87
CA ASN A 242 -6.03 3.01 -7.00
C ASN A 242 -5.17 3.63 -8.13
N HIS A 243 -5.32 3.09 -9.34
CA HIS A 243 -4.61 3.53 -10.56
C HIS A 243 -3.09 3.29 -10.59
N ALA A 244 -2.51 2.58 -9.62
CA ALA A 244 -1.15 2.07 -9.68
C ALA A 244 -1.15 0.56 -9.97
N GLN A 245 -0.09 0.05 -10.60
CA GLN A 245 0.08 -1.40 -10.72
C GLN A 245 0.26 -1.99 -9.32
N HIS A 246 -0.46 -3.07 -9.03
CA HIS A 246 -0.32 -3.77 -7.76
C HIS A 246 1.09 -4.37 -7.65
N GLN A 247 1.65 -4.33 -6.44
CA GLN A 247 2.97 -4.86 -6.15
C GLN A 247 2.90 -5.83 -4.98
N LEU A 248 3.68 -6.90 -5.07
CA LEU A 248 3.84 -7.88 -4.00
C LEU A 248 5.28 -7.87 -3.52
N PHE A 249 5.45 -7.81 -2.20
CA PHE A 249 6.73 -7.96 -1.54
C PHE A 249 6.65 -9.09 -0.53
N MET A 250 7.80 -9.69 -0.24
CA MET A 250 7.94 -10.79 0.69
C MET A 250 9.03 -10.47 1.70
N ILE A 251 8.69 -10.66 2.96
CA ILE A 251 9.61 -10.66 4.09
C ILE A 251 9.98 -12.11 4.36
N LYS A 252 11.28 -12.40 4.41
CA LYS A 252 11.81 -13.74 4.70
C LYS A 252 13.16 -13.67 5.38
N ARG A 253 13.58 -14.79 5.97
CA ARG A 253 14.90 -14.90 6.58
C ARG A 253 16.00 -14.79 5.50
N LYS A 254 17.10 -14.12 5.84
CA LYS A 254 18.30 -14.08 5.02
C LYS A 254 18.94 -15.47 4.95
N LYS A 255 19.51 -15.80 3.79
CA LYS A 255 20.34 -17.00 3.61
C LYS A 255 21.77 -16.71 4.04
#